data_AF-A0A976LB08-F1
#
_entry.id   AF-A0A976LB08-F1
#
_cell.length_a   1.000
_cell.length_b   1.000
_cell.length_c   1.000
_cell.angle_alpha   90.00
_cell.angle_beta   90.00
_cell.angle_gamma   90.00
#
_symmetry.space_group_name_H-M   'P 1'
#
loop_
_entity.id
_entity.type
_entity.pdbx_description
1 polymer ?
#
loop_
_entity_poly.entity_id
_entity_poly.type
_entity_poly.pdbx_seq_one_letter_code
_entity_poly.pdbx_strand_id
1 'polypeptide(L)' 'MTIATPLPDNEIKKILVVTAHPDDFDFGAGGTIAKWIEAGIEVAYCICTNG' A
#
# COMPACT_ATOMS: atom_id res chain seq x y z
N MET A 1 -2.70 20.59 -13.81
CA MET A 1 -2.51 19.37 -13.01
C MET A 1 -1.41 18.58 -13.70
N THR A 2 -0.18 18.64 -13.19
CA THR A 2 0.92 17.82 -13.73
C THR A 2 0.74 16.40 -13.22
N ILE A 3 0.68 15.44 -14.15
CA ILE A 3 0.58 14.02 -13.83
C ILE A 3 2.00 13.59 -13.42
N ALA A 4 2.19 13.22 -12.15
CA ALA A 4 3.45 12.64 -11.72
C ALA A 4 3.53 11.20 -12.23
N THR A 5 4.69 10.81 -12.78
CA THR A 5 4.96 9.42 -13.11
C THR A 5 5.22 8.65 -11.81
N PRO A 6 4.58 7.48 -11.59
CA PRO A 6 4.89 6.66 -10.43
C PRO A 6 6.34 6.18 -10.48
N LEU A 7 6.99 6.14 -9.32
CA LEU A 7 8.31 5.55 -9.17
C LEU A 7 8.23 4.03 -9.43
N PRO A 8 9.28 3.41 -9.97
CA PRO A 8 9.34 1.96 -10.09
C PRO A 8 9.48 1.31 -8.70
N ASP A 9 8.92 0.11 -8.53
CA ASP A 9 8.85 -0.59 -7.24
C ASP A 9 10.22 -0.78 -6.57
N ASN A 10 11.28 -1.01 -7.37
CA ASN A 10 12.65 -1.22 -6.87
C ASN A 10 13.30 0.04 -6.27
N GLU A 11 12.70 1.22 -6.47
CA GLU A 11 13.12 2.48 -5.84
C GLU A 11 12.32 2.79 -4.56
N ILE A 12 11.24 2.05 -4.30
CA ILE A 12 10.42 2.19 -3.10
C ILE A 12 11.03 1.36 -1.97
N LYS A 13 11.20 1.99 -0.79
CA LYS A 13 11.68 1.31 0.43
C LYS A 13 10.58 1.06 1.45
N LYS A 14 9.56 1.90 1.49
CA LYS A 14 8.48 1.86 2.48
C LYS A 14 7.15 2.27 1.85
N ILE A 15 6.08 1.63 2.28
CA ILE A 15 4.71 1.90 1.86
C ILE A 15 3.83 2.10 3.09
N LEU A 16 2.93 3.08 3.01
CA LEU A 16 1.87 3.30 3.98
C LEU A 16 0.52 3.05 3.30
N VAL A 17 -0.19 2.02 3.73
CA VAL A 17 -1.56 1.73 3.31
C VAL A 17 -2.51 2.53 4.21
N VAL A 18 -3.25 3.47 3.64
CA VAL A 18 -4.24 4.26 4.37
C VAL A 18 -5.63 3.78 3.99
N THR A 19 -6.40 3.34 4.98
CA THR A 19 -7.71 2.72 4.79
C THR A 19 -8.69 3.22 5.85
N ALA A 20 -9.99 3.23 5.53
CA ALA A 20 -11.00 3.57 6.53
C ALA A 20 -11.15 2.43 7.52
N HIS A 21 -11.48 1.24 7.01
CA HIS A 21 -11.78 0.04 7.79
C HIS A 21 -10.69 -1.02 7.60
N PRO A 22 -10.61 -2.02 8.50
CA PRO A 22 -9.64 -3.11 8.40
C PRO A 22 -9.77 -3.97 7.14
N ASP A 23 -10.91 -4.00 6.45
CA ASP A 23 -11.16 -4.86 5.29
C ASP A 23 -10.97 -4.15 3.94
N ASP A 24 -10.96 -2.81 3.87
CA ASP A 24 -10.92 -2.14 2.56
C ASP A 24 -9.62 -2.47 1.79
N PHE A 25 -8.51 -2.71 2.47
CA PHE A 25 -7.26 -3.06 1.78
C PHE A 25 -7.28 -4.47 1.19
N ASP A 26 -8.04 -5.42 1.75
CA ASP A 26 -8.15 -6.77 1.23
C ASP A 26 -8.77 -6.75 -0.18
N PHE A 27 -9.87 -6.00 -0.33
CA PHE A 27 -10.58 -5.86 -1.61
C PHE A 27 -9.97 -4.82 -2.55
N GLY A 28 -9.32 -3.79 -2.01
CA GLY A 28 -8.74 -2.71 -2.80
C GLY A 28 -7.35 -3.02 -3.37
N ALA A 29 -6.46 -3.62 -2.56
CA ALA A 29 -5.04 -3.72 -2.91
C ALA A 29 -4.30 -4.92 -2.31
N GLY A 30 -4.98 -5.89 -1.70
CA GLY A 30 -4.33 -6.98 -0.95
C GLY A 30 -3.28 -7.74 -1.76
N GLY A 31 -3.60 -8.08 -3.01
CA GLY A 31 -2.65 -8.76 -3.91
C GLY A 31 -1.44 -7.90 -4.30
N THR A 32 -1.61 -6.59 -4.43
CA THR A 32 -0.51 -5.66 -4.71
C THR A 32 0.39 -5.51 -3.49
N ILE A 33 -0.21 -5.37 -2.31
CA ILE A 33 0.52 -5.26 -1.04
C ILE A 33 1.33 -6.53 -0.78
N ALA A 34 0.75 -7.71 -1.01
CA ALA A 34 1.47 -8.97 -0.89
C ALA A 34 2.72 -9.03 -1.78
N LYS A 35 2.62 -8.60 -3.05
CA LYS A 35 3.77 -8.54 -3.96
C LYS A 35 4.86 -7.58 -3.50
N TRP A 36 4.50 -6.44 -2.92
CA TRP A 36 5.48 -5.50 -2.37
C TRP A 36 6.20 -6.06 -1.15
N ILE A 37 5.48 -6.78 -0.28
CA ILE A 37 6.08 -7.49 0.86
C ILE A 37 7.05 -8.57 0.35
N GLU A 38 6.66 -9.36 -0.66
CA GLU A 38 7.53 -10.36 -1.31
C GLU A 38 8.79 -9.75 -1.93
N ALA A 39 8.68 -8.53 -2.47
CA ALA A 39 9.80 -7.75 -2.99
C ALA A 39 10.71 -7.14 -1.90
N GLY A 40 10.39 -7.35 -0.62
CA GLY A 40 11.17 -6.85 0.52
C GLY A 40 10.89 -5.40 0.90
N ILE A 41 9.80 -4.81 0.42
CA ILE A 41 9.38 -3.44 0.76
C ILE A 41 8.69 -3.46 2.12
N GLU A 42 9.06 -2.52 3.00
CA GLU A 42 8.44 -2.38 4.31
C GLU A 42 7.02 -1.80 4.17
N VAL A 43 6.02 -2.49 4.71
CA VAL A 43 4.62 -2.03 4.64
C VAL A 43 4.09 -1.75 6.05
N ALA A 44 3.47 -0.59 6.21
CA ALA A 44 2.69 -0.22 7.40
C ALA A 44 1.23 0.08 7.02
N TYR A 45 0.31 -0.15 7.95
CA TYR A 45 -1.11 0.16 7.79
C TYR A 45 -1.52 1.30 8.72
N CYS A 46 -2.19 2.31 8.17
CA CYS A 46 -2.96 3.31 8.89
C CYS A 46 -4.44 3.00 8.68
N ILE A 47 -5.03 2.34 9.66
CA ILE A 47 -6.45 2.00 9.67
C ILE A 47 -7.15 3.05 10.54
N CYS A 48 -8.05 3.82 9.92
CA CYS A 48 -8.63 4.99 10.57
C CYS A 48 -9.68 4.62 11.62
N THR A 49 -10.40 3.52 11.40
CA THR A 49 -11.45 3.00 12.29
C THR A 49 -11.26 1.50 12.52
N ASN A 50 -12.06 0.90 13.39
CA ASN A 50 -11.98 -0.52 13.75
C ASN A 50 -13.08 -1.39 13.10
N GLY A 51 -13.68 -0.91 12.01
CA GLY A 51 -14.82 -1.52 11.34
C GLY A 51 -16.06 -0.63 11.39
#